data_AF-A0A7C5X3Y0-F1
#
_entry.id   AF-A0A7C5X3Y0-F1
#
_cell.length_a   1.000
_cell.length_b   1.000
_cell.length_c   1.000
_cell.angle_alpha   90.00
_cell.angle_beta   90.00
_cell.angle_gamma   90.00
#
_symmetry.space_group_name_H-M   'P 1'
#
loop_
_entity.id
_entity.type
_entity.pdbx_description
1 polymer ?
#
loop_
_entity_poly.entity_id
_entity_poly.type
_entity_poly.pdbx_seq_one_letter_code
_entity_poly.pdbx_strand_id
1 'polypeptide(L)'
;MEPGSLDRGALCAAFYRARCLGKSALLLTGPIGSGKTLAASILANALWEKGFAVAGILSPRILRNGETVGYVVRDIRTGRSLPLCAISPHELFLLVKRISSSS
;
A
#
# COMPACT_ATOMS: atom_id res chain seq x y z
N MET A 1 23.85 -9.53 2.64
CA MET A 1 22.79 -8.66 3.19
C MET A 1 22.50 -7.63 2.11
N GLU A 2 21.45 -7.84 1.33
CA GLU A 2 21.19 -7.01 0.13
C GLU A 2 20.64 -5.63 0.55
N PRO A 3 21.27 -4.52 0.13
CA PRO A 3 20.75 -3.18 0.37
C PRO A 3 19.51 -2.97 -0.52
N GLY A 4 18.32 -2.90 0.07
CA GLY A 4 17.11 -2.52 -0.65
C GLY A 4 15.87 -3.40 -0.42
N SER A 5 15.94 -4.47 0.38
CA SER A 5 14.75 -5.20 0.78
C SER A 5 14.00 -4.45 1.88
N LEU A 6 12.73 -4.17 1.62
CA LEU A 6 11.86 -3.45 2.54
C LEU A 6 11.48 -4.41 3.68
N ASP A 7 12.13 -4.28 4.83
CA ASP A 7 12.01 -5.25 5.93
C ASP A 7 10.74 -5.06 6.77
N ARG A 8 9.90 -6.10 6.81
CA ARG A 8 8.70 -6.18 7.64
C ARG A 8 9.01 -6.01 9.13
N GLY A 9 10.13 -6.58 9.60
CA GLY A 9 10.55 -6.51 10.99
C GLY A 9 10.82 -5.08 11.43
N ALA A 10 11.64 -4.36 10.66
CA ALA A 10 11.95 -2.94 10.87
C ALA A 10 10.69 -2.06 10.89
N LEU A 11 9.75 -2.26 9.98
CA LEU A 11 8.48 -1.50 9.95
C LEU A 11 7.66 -1.71 11.21
N CYS A 12 7.53 -2.97 11.66
CA CYS A 12 6.81 -3.28 12.90
C CYS A 12 7.52 -2.66 14.11
N ALA A 13 8.85 -2.74 14.18
CA ALA A 13 9.63 -2.15 15.27
C ALA A 13 9.45 -0.62 15.33
N ALA A 14 9.45 0.06 14.18
CA ALA A 14 9.17 1.49 14.11
C ALA A 14 7.76 1.83 14.64
N PHE A 15 6.76 1.02 14.29
CA PHE A 15 5.40 1.17 14.80
C PHE A 15 5.32 1.04 16.32
N TYR A 16 5.85 -0.05 16.87
CA TYR A 16 5.81 -0.26 18.32
C TYR A 16 6.59 0.80 19.08
N ARG A 17 7.76 1.22 18.57
CA ARG A 17 8.55 2.30 19.17
C ARG A 17 7.77 3.60 19.23
N ALA A 18 7.13 4.01 18.13
CA ALA A 18 6.32 5.22 18.12
C ALA A 18 5.16 5.13 19.12
N ARG A 19 4.48 3.98 19.19
CA ARG A 19 3.41 3.75 20.16
C ARG A 19 3.89 3.83 21.61
N CYS A 20 5.02 3.21 21.95
CA CYS A 20 5.62 3.27 23.29
C CYS A 20 6.01 4.70 23.69
N LEU A 21 6.40 5.53 22.71
CA LEU A 21 6.72 6.95 22.92
C LEU A 21 5.48 7.86 22.92
N GLY A 22 4.27 7.30 22.90
CA GLY A 22 3.02 8.06 22.87
C GLY A 22 2.80 8.86 21.59
N LYS A 23 3.46 8.48 20.48
CA LYS A 23 3.28 9.15 19.19
C LYS A 23 2.04 8.61 18.47
N SER A 24 1.22 9.51 17.96
CA SER A 24 -0.02 9.19 17.24
C SER A 24 0.18 8.96 15.74
N ALA A 25 1.33 9.34 15.19
CA ALA A 25 1.59 9.30 13.76
C ALA A 25 3.01 8.83 13.43
N LEU A 26 3.11 8.13 12.30
CA LEU A 26 4.36 7.73 11.65
C LEU A 26 4.36 8.29 10.24
N LEU A 27 5.43 8.99 9.87
CA LEU A 27 5.59 9.52 8.52
C LEU A 27 6.64 8.69 7.77
N LEU A 28 6.21 8.04 6.70
CA LEU A 28 7.09 7.32 5.77
C LEU A 28 7.52 8.29 4.66
N THR A 29 8.80 8.65 4.63
CA THR A 29 9.35 9.58 3.63
C THR A 29 10.31 8.87 2.68
N GLY A 30 10.61 9.50 1.55
CA GLY A 30 11.57 9.01 0.58
C GLY A 30 11.23 9.45 -0.85
N PRO A 31 12.16 9.30 -1.81
CA PRO A 31 11.95 9.68 -3.21
C PRO A 31 10.76 9.00 -3.87
N ILE A 32 10.30 9.52 -5.02
CA ILE A 32 9.30 8.82 -5.84
C ILE A 32 9.84 7.43 -6.20
N GLY A 33 8.97 6.42 -6.14
CA GLY A 33 9.37 5.03 -6.44
C GLY A 33 10.10 4.30 -5.32
N SER A 34 10.40 4.93 -4.18
CA SER A 34 11.14 4.32 -3.05
C SER A 34 10.40 3.22 -2.28
N GLY A 35 9.23 2.78 -2.74
CA GLY A 35 8.46 1.72 -2.08
C GLY A 35 7.59 2.14 -0.89
N LYS A 36 7.33 3.44 -0.66
CA LYS A 36 6.48 3.90 0.47
C LYS A 36 5.10 3.22 0.54
N THR A 37 4.41 3.12 -0.60
CA THR A 37 3.10 2.46 -0.67
C THR A 37 3.21 0.96 -0.35
N LEU A 38 4.30 0.31 -0.78
CA LEU A 38 4.58 -1.09 -0.45
C LEU A 38 4.87 -1.24 1.05
N ALA A 39 5.65 -0.32 1.65
CA ALA A 39 5.92 -0.28 3.08
C ALA A 39 4.65 -0.16 3.92
N ALA A 40 3.77 0.77 3.55
CA ALA A 40 2.48 0.94 4.21
C ALA A 40 1.63 -0.33 4.10
N SER A 41 1.61 -1.00 2.93
CA SER A 41 0.90 -2.26 2.73
C SER A 41 1.46 -3.39 3.59
N ILE A 42 2.79 -3.54 3.66
CA ILE A 42 3.46 -4.57 4.48
C ILE A 42 3.14 -4.35 5.96
N LEU A 43 3.26 -3.12 6.44
CA LEU A 43 2.94 -2.80 7.83
C LEU A 43 1.47 -3.04 8.14
N ALA A 44 0.56 -2.60 7.27
CA ALA A 44 -0.87 -2.82 7.45
C ALA A 44 -1.24 -4.30 7.58
N ASN A 45 -0.75 -5.15 6.66
CA ASN A 45 -0.95 -6.60 6.73
C ASN A 45 -0.34 -7.19 8.01
N ALA A 46 0.87 -6.77 8.37
CA ALA A 46 1.54 -7.27 9.56
C ALA A 46 0.81 -6.92 10.86
N LEU A 47 0.20 -5.74 10.95
CA LEU A 47 -0.61 -5.34 12.09
C LEU A 47 -1.95 -6.08 12.12
N TRP A 48 -2.60 -6.27 10.97
CA TRP A 48 -3.82 -7.06 10.85
C TRP A 48 -3.61 -8.50 11.35
N GLU A 49 -2.56 -9.17 10.89
CA GLU A 49 -2.17 -10.51 11.34
C GLU A 49 -1.92 -10.60 12.86
N LYS A 50 -1.55 -9.48 13.49
CA LYS A 50 -1.33 -9.38 14.94
C LYS A 50 -2.60 -8.99 15.71
N GLY A 51 -3.76 -8.98 15.06
CA GLY A 51 -5.06 -8.71 15.68
C GLY A 51 -5.40 -7.22 15.83
N PHE A 52 -4.66 -6.32 15.19
CA PHE A 52 -5.03 -4.91 15.17
C PHE A 52 -6.20 -4.67 14.21
N ALA A 53 -7.10 -3.78 14.59
CA ALA A 53 -8.02 -3.18 13.63
C ALA A 53 -7.24 -2.22 12.73
N VAL A 54 -7.07 -2.59 11.45
CA VAL A 54 -6.38 -1.76 10.46
C VAL A 54 -7.38 -1.28 9.43
N ALA A 55 -7.35 0.03 9.16
CA ALA A 55 -8.16 0.67 8.13
C ALA A 55 -7.34 1.75 7.45
N GLY A 56 -7.76 2.14 6.25
CA GLY A 56 -7.11 3.19 5.49
C GLY A 56 -7.11 2.88 4.00
N ILE A 57 -6.52 3.81 3.26
CA ILE A 57 -6.47 3.79 1.80
C ILE A 57 -5.02 3.67 1.36
N LEU A 58 -4.76 2.75 0.43
CA LEU A 58 -3.54 2.73 -0.36
C LEU A 58 -3.85 3.21 -1.77
N SER A 59 -2.87 3.87 -2.41
CA SER A 59 -2.96 4.22 -3.84
C SER A 59 -1.87 3.53 -4.66
N PRO A 60 -1.99 2.22 -4.95
CA PRO A 60 -1.03 1.50 -5.79
C PRO A 60 -0.96 2.07 -7.21
N ARG A 61 0.24 2.03 -7.79
CA ARG A 61 0.48 2.34 -9.20
C ARG A 61 0.04 1.16 -10.07
N ILE A 62 -0.54 1.47 -11.21
CA ILE A 62 -0.77 0.52 -12.31
C ILE A 62 0.34 0.73 -13.33
N LEU A 63 1.07 -0.34 -13.61
CA LEU A 63 2.17 -0.34 -14.55
C LEU A 63 1.77 -1.09 -15.82
N ARG A 64 2.14 -0.55 -16.99
CA ARG A 64 2.10 -1.25 -18.28
C ARG A 64 3.46 -1.06 -18.94
N ASN A 65 4.13 -2.15 -19.29
CA ASN A 65 5.47 -2.12 -19.89
C ASN A 65 6.49 -1.30 -19.06
N GLY A 66 6.39 -1.35 -17.72
CA GLY A 66 7.26 -0.58 -16.81
C GLY A 66 6.85 0.88 -16.59
N GLU A 67 5.90 1.41 -17.36
CA GLU A 67 5.44 2.79 -17.24
C GLU A 67 4.19 2.91 -16.38
N THR A 68 4.07 4.02 -15.64
CA THR A 68 2.87 4.30 -14.83
C THR A 68 1.74 4.79 -15.73
N VAL A 69 0.68 3.99 -15.83
CA VAL A 69 -0.50 4.30 -16.66
C VAL A 69 -1.72 4.73 -15.84
N GLY A 70 -1.64 4.61 -14.52
CA GLY A 70 -2.70 5.05 -13.62
C GLY A 70 -2.48 4.61 -12.18
N TYR A 71 -3.50 4.87 -11.37
CA TYR A 71 -3.56 4.57 -9.95
C TYR A 71 -4.96 4.03 -9.61
N VAL A 72 -5.00 3.18 -8.60
CA VAL A 72 -6.25 2.72 -7.97
C VAL A 72 -6.28 3.16 -6.52
N VAL A 73 -7.47 3.33 -5.96
CA VAL A 73 -7.69 3.40 -4.52
C VAL A 73 -7.95 1.98 -4.04
N ARG A 74 -7.23 1.53 -3.01
CA ARG A 74 -7.48 0.25 -2.34
C ARG A 74 -7.83 0.47 -0.88
N ASP A 75 -9.01 0.00 -0.48
CA ASP A 75 -9.39 -0.07 0.93
C ASP A 75 -8.70 -1.26 1.57
N ILE A 76 -7.87 -0.99 2.58
CA ILE A 76 -7.11 -2.02 3.31
C ILE A 76 -8.04 -2.99 4.03
N ARG A 77 -9.15 -2.49 4.58
CA ARG A 77 -10.07 -3.28 5.42
C ARG A 77 -10.94 -4.21 4.60
N THR A 78 -11.42 -3.75 3.44
CA THR A 78 -12.31 -4.56 2.58
C THR A 78 -11.57 -5.27 1.46
N GLY A 79 -10.31 -4.90 1.20
CA GLY A 79 -9.51 -5.38 0.08
C GLY A 79 -9.95 -4.86 -1.30
N ARG A 80 -11.08 -4.15 -1.36
CA ARG A 80 -11.70 -3.64 -2.60
C ARG A 80 -10.85 -2.53 -3.22
N SER A 81 -10.78 -2.55 -4.54
CA SER A 81 -10.10 -1.54 -5.33
C SER A 81 -11.08 -0.79 -6.23
N LEU A 82 -10.87 0.51 -6.38
CA LEU A 82 -11.59 1.38 -7.30
C LEU A 82 -10.61 2.17 -8.17
N PRO A 83 -10.97 2.52 -9.42
CA PRO A 83 -10.14 3.42 -10.23
C PRO A 83 -9.95 4.78 -9.54
N LEU A 84 -8.72 5.31 -9.54
CA LEU A 84 -8.44 6.68 -9.09
C LEU A 84 -8.24 7.62 -10.28
N CYS A 85 -7.23 7.34 -11.10
CA CYS A 85 -6.91 8.09 -12.30
C CYS A 85 -6.09 7.23 -13.26
N ALA A 86 -6.21 7.47 -14.58
CA ALA A 86 -5.42 6.80 -15.60
C ALA A 86 -5.34 7.64 -16.86
N ILE A 87 -4.32 7.36 -17.68
CA ILE A 87 -4.21 7.88 -19.05
C ILE A 87 -5.41 7.39 -19.89
N SER A 88 -5.82 6.13 -19.71
CA SER A 88 -7.02 5.54 -20.29
C SER A 88 -8.00 5.10 -19.20
N PRO A 89 -9.00 5.93 -18.84
CA PRO A 89 -9.98 5.60 -17.81
C PRO A 89 -10.76 4.31 -18.09
N HIS A 90 -11.10 4.06 -19.35
CA HIS A 90 -11.84 2.87 -19.76
C HIS A 90 -11.04 1.58 -19.52
N GLU A 91 -9.77 1.54 -19.91
CA GLU A 91 -8.92 0.37 -19.68
C GLU A 91 -8.70 0.11 -18.18
N LEU A 92 -8.50 1.17 -17.38
CA LEU A 92 -8.36 1.02 -15.93
C LEU A 92 -9.63 0.42 -15.31
N PHE A 93 -10.81 0.88 -15.75
CA PHE A 93 -12.08 0.35 -15.25
C PHE A 93 -12.23 -1.15 -15.51
N LEU A 94 -11.89 -1.60 -16.72
CA LEU A 94 -11.92 -3.02 -17.09
C LEU A 94 -10.90 -3.84 -16.26
N LEU A 95 -9.70 -3.30 -16.03
CA LEU A 95 -8.69 -3.94 -15.21
C LEU A 95 -9.15 -4.12 -13.76
N VAL A 96 -9.68 -3.06 -13.14
CA VAL A 96 -10.17 -3.11 -11.75
C VAL A 96 -11.34 -4.08 -11.60
N LYS A 97 -12.25 -4.12 -12.57
CA LYS A 97 -13.34 -5.12 -12.59
C LYS A 97 -12.79 -6.55 -12.59
N ARG A 98 -11.78 -6.84 -13.41
CA ARG A 98 -11.16 -8.18 -13.48
C ARG A 98 -10.46 -8.57 -12.17
N ILE A 99 -9.76 -7.63 -11.54
CA ILE A 99 -9.08 -7.88 -10.25
C ILE A 99 -10.11 -8.15 -9.15
N SER A 100 -11.24 -7.42 -9.16
CA SER A 100 -12.28 -7.53 -8.14
C SER A 100 -13.19 -8.76 -8.30
N SER A 101 -13.28 -9.34 -9.50
CA SER A 101 -14.05 -10.57 -9.78
C SER A 101 -13.29 -11.87 -9.52
N SER A 102 -12.00 -11.77 -9.16
CA SER A 102 -11.11 -12.91 -8.94
C SER A 102 -10.81 -13.15 -7.45
N SER A 103 -11.58 -12.53 -6.56
CA SER A 103 -11.43 -12.55 -5.10
C SER A 103 -12.65 -13.14 -4.42
#